data_AF-A0A432QZE9-F1
#
_entry.id   AF-A0A432QZE9-F1
#
_cell.length_a   1.000
_cell.length_b   1.000
_cell.length_c   1.000
_cell.angle_alpha   90.00
_cell.angle_beta   90.00
_cell.angle_gamma   90.00
#
_symmetry.space_group_name_H-M   'P 1'
#
loop_
_entity.id
_entity.type
_entity.pdbx_description
1 polymer ?
#
loop_
_entity_poly.entity_id
_entity_poly.type
_entity_poly.pdbx_seq_one_letter_code
_entity_poly.pdbx_strand_id
1 'polypeptide(L)'
;MRRREGKTLFSFSYVFASFFGAAMVAAAFAYFNYKYSQYKFINFKETILYTKSELFVPDKDRYIVVIYSSHMGDIDKALVPLKQKNSLLVIDLYQQRRESEPNIIYATAGTNTLLKIIHRFHIREVPSYFLIKKQNDQGLYKQDSQIYLLDMSE
;
A
#
# COMPACT_ATOMS: atom_id res chain seq x y z
N MET A 1 50.99 39.96 37.65
CA MET A 1 49.64 39.34 37.73
C MET A 1 49.17 38.99 36.32
N ARG A 2 48.99 37.71 36.00
CA ARG A 2 48.53 37.25 34.67
C ARG A 2 47.05 36.85 34.81
N ARG A 3 46.13 37.69 34.33
CA ARG A 3 44.69 37.35 34.28
C ARG A 3 44.52 36.21 33.25
N ARG A 4 44.17 35.02 33.72
CA ARG A 4 43.63 33.95 32.87
C ARG A 4 42.19 34.35 32.53
N GLU A 5 41.98 34.89 31.35
CA GLU A 5 40.64 35.03 30.79
C GLU A 5 40.06 33.63 30.58
N GLY A 6 39.06 33.29 31.37
CA GLY A 6 38.34 32.03 31.24
C GLY A 6 37.64 32.00 29.89
N LYS A 7 38.01 31.03 29.05
CA LYS A 7 37.29 30.74 27.81
C LYS A 7 35.84 30.43 28.16
N THR A 8 34.94 31.37 27.91
CA THR A 8 33.50 31.16 28.01
C THR A 8 33.09 30.11 26.97
N LEU A 9 32.88 28.87 27.43
CA LEU A 9 32.46 27.73 26.60
C LEU A 9 31.04 27.88 26.01
N PHE A 10 30.32 28.94 26.40
CA PHE A 10 29.06 29.34 25.80
C PHE A 10 29.31 30.41 24.73
N SER A 11 29.76 29.98 23.55
CA SER A 11 29.71 30.84 22.37
C SER A 11 28.31 30.76 21.77
N PHE A 12 27.71 31.92 21.47
CA PHE A 12 26.41 32.03 20.80
C PHE A 12 26.34 31.15 19.54
N SER A 13 27.46 30.98 18.84
CA SER A 13 27.58 30.13 17.66
C SER A 13 27.33 28.65 17.93
N TYR A 14 27.71 28.13 19.11
CA TYR A 14 27.44 26.73 19.46
C TYR A 14 25.95 26.50 19.76
N VAL A 15 25.31 27.41 20.49
CA VAL A 15 23.86 27.34 20.76
C VAL A 15 23.06 27.45 19.46
N PHE A 16 23.47 28.38 18.58
CA PHE A 16 22.89 28.54 17.25
C PHE A 16 23.10 27.27 16.40
N ALA A 17 24.32 26.72 16.35
CA ALA A 17 24.59 25.48 15.61
C ALA A 17 23.78 24.28 16.14
N SER A 18 23.63 24.13 17.47
CA SER A 18 22.77 23.11 18.07
C SER A 18 21.30 23.30 17.71
N PHE A 19 20.81 24.55 17.71
CA PHE A 19 19.45 24.86 17.27
C PHE A 19 19.23 24.50 15.80
N PHE A 20 20.13 24.90 14.90
CA PHE A 20 20.03 24.57 13.48
C PHE A 20 20.16 23.07 13.22
N GLY A 21 21.05 22.38 13.93
CA GLY A 21 21.15 20.92 13.87
C GLY A 21 19.85 20.24 14.29
N ALA A 22 19.27 20.65 15.42
CA ALA A 22 17.98 20.13 15.88
C ALA A 22 16.85 20.45 14.89
N ALA A 23 16.82 21.67 14.35
CA ALA A 23 15.82 22.10 13.37
C ALA A 23 15.93 21.29 12.06
N MET A 24 17.13 21.01 11.58
CA MET A 24 17.34 20.17 10.39
C MET A 24 16.87 18.73 10.62
N VAL A 25 17.18 18.13 11.78
CA VAL A 25 16.71 16.79 12.13
C VAL A 25 15.19 16.76 12.23
N ALA A 26 14.58 17.76 12.88
CA ALA A 26 13.13 17.87 12.99
C ALA A 26 12.46 18.05 11.62
N ALA A 27 13.03 18.87 10.73
CA ALA A 27 12.52 19.08 9.38
C ALA A 27 12.64 17.80 8.53
N ALA A 28 13.79 17.11 8.59
CA ALA A 28 13.97 15.83 7.90
C ALA A 28 12.97 14.79 8.43
N PHE A 29 12.83 14.67 9.75
CA PHE A 29 11.86 13.77 10.38
C PHE A 29 10.42 14.10 9.95
N ALA A 30 10.02 15.37 9.99
CA ALA A 30 8.70 15.80 9.54
C ALA A 30 8.47 15.49 8.06
N TYR A 31 9.46 15.75 7.19
CA TYR A 31 9.38 15.42 5.77
C TYR A 31 9.23 13.91 5.52
N PHE A 32 10.04 13.09 6.19
CA PHE A 32 9.95 11.63 6.07
C PHE A 32 8.61 11.11 6.55
N ASN A 33 8.08 11.58 7.68
CA ASN A 33 6.76 11.20 8.17
C ASN A 33 5.65 11.65 7.22
N TYR A 34 5.74 12.87 6.68
CA TYR A 34 4.79 13.36 5.69
C TYR A 34 4.80 12.50 4.41
N LYS A 35 5.98 12.13 3.90
CA LYS A 35 6.07 11.22 2.74
C LYS A 35 5.57 9.81 3.07
N TYR A 36 5.85 9.33 4.28
CA TYR A 36 5.41 8.01 4.73
C TYR A 36 3.90 7.92 4.87
N SER A 37 3.24 8.98 5.36
CA SER A 37 1.77 9.04 5.48
C SER A 37 1.04 9.03 4.14
N GLN A 38 1.74 9.32 3.03
CA GLN A 38 1.18 9.20 1.68
C GLN A 38 1.16 7.76 1.17
N TYR A 39 1.93 6.85 1.80
CA TYR A 39 1.90 5.44 1.42
C TYR A 39 0.60 4.79 1.89
N LYS A 40 0.01 4.03 0.99
CA LYS A 40 -1.21 3.28 1.25
C LYS A 40 -0.82 1.83 1.56
N PHE A 41 -1.43 1.28 2.59
CA PHE A 41 -1.13 -0.06 3.09
C PHE A 41 -2.38 -0.91 3.15
N ILE A 42 -2.27 -2.22 2.98
CA ILE A 42 -3.30 -3.18 3.30
C ILE A 42 -2.75 -4.11 4.38
N ASN A 43 -3.48 -4.24 5.48
CA ASN A 43 -3.14 -5.17 6.56
C ASN A 43 -4.13 -6.33 6.48
N PHE A 44 -3.69 -7.49 6.01
CA PHE A 44 -4.57 -8.66 5.84
C PHE A 44 -5.03 -9.30 7.16
N LYS A 45 -4.52 -8.85 8.32
CA LYS A 45 -5.12 -9.18 9.63
C LYS A 45 -6.40 -8.39 9.93
N GLU A 46 -6.52 -7.19 9.37
CA GLU A 46 -7.68 -6.30 9.57
C GLU A 46 -8.61 -6.32 8.35
N THR A 47 -8.03 -6.39 7.15
CA THR A 47 -8.73 -6.44 5.87
C THR A 47 -9.01 -7.89 5.51
N ILE A 48 -10.11 -8.41 6.06
CA ILE A 48 -10.52 -9.80 5.86
C ILE A 48 -11.12 -9.98 4.46
N LEU A 49 -10.51 -10.86 3.68
CA LEU A 49 -10.97 -11.29 2.36
C LEU A 49 -11.31 -12.77 2.38
N TYR A 50 -12.25 -13.19 1.53
CA TYR A 50 -12.74 -14.56 1.43
C TYR A 50 -12.55 -15.07 0.01
N THR A 51 -11.93 -16.23 -0.13
CA THR A 51 -12.02 -17.03 -1.35
C THR A 51 -13.37 -17.75 -1.37
N LYS A 52 -13.60 -18.68 -2.29
CA LYS A 52 -14.89 -19.38 -2.39
C LYS A 52 -15.28 -20.11 -1.09
N SER A 53 -14.31 -20.78 -0.45
CA SER A 53 -14.52 -21.70 0.67
C SER A 53 -13.85 -21.27 1.97
N GLU A 54 -12.87 -20.36 1.93
CA GLU A 54 -12.03 -20.05 3.10
C GLU A 54 -11.61 -18.58 3.16
N LEU A 55 -10.93 -18.23 4.26
CA LEU A 55 -10.29 -16.93 4.42
C LEU A 55 -9.04 -16.86 3.53
N PHE A 56 -8.88 -15.76 2.82
CA PHE A 56 -7.66 -15.50 2.09
C PHE A 56 -6.51 -15.22 3.06
N VAL A 57 -5.41 -15.95 2.90
CA VAL A 57 -4.17 -15.74 3.63
C VAL A 57 -3.07 -15.42 2.61
N PRO A 58 -2.39 -14.26 2.73
CA PRO A 58 -1.36 -13.88 1.78
C PRO A 58 -0.09 -14.73 1.98
N ASP A 59 0.35 -15.40 0.92
CA ASP A 59 1.50 -16.31 0.89
C ASP A 59 2.65 -15.82 -0.03
N LYS A 60 2.42 -14.79 -0.85
CA LYS A 60 3.41 -14.22 -1.78
C LYS A 60 3.97 -12.89 -1.30
N ASP A 61 5.19 -12.59 -1.71
CA ASP A 61 5.83 -11.30 -1.44
C ASP A 61 5.20 -10.14 -2.20
N ARG A 62 4.54 -10.42 -3.33
CA ARG A 62 3.94 -9.43 -4.21
C ARG A 62 2.62 -9.95 -4.78
N TYR A 63 1.67 -9.03 -4.90
CA TYR A 63 0.42 -9.26 -5.62
C TYR A 63 0.11 -8.09 -6.53
N ILE A 64 -0.53 -8.38 -7.66
CA ILE A 64 -1.32 -7.40 -8.39
C ILE A 64 -2.74 -7.48 -7.84
N VAL A 65 -3.18 -6.44 -7.14
CA VAL A 65 -4.57 -6.33 -6.70
C VAL A 65 -5.38 -5.80 -7.87
N VAL A 66 -6.43 -6.52 -8.25
CA VAL A 66 -7.39 -6.10 -9.26
C VAL A 66 -8.73 -5.88 -8.56
N ILE A 67 -9.30 -4.69 -8.71
CA ILE A 67 -10.66 -4.38 -8.25
C ILE A 67 -11.54 -4.36 -9.48
N TYR A 68 -12.57 -5.19 -9.52
CA TYR A 68 -13.46 -5.30 -10.67
C TYR A 68 -14.91 -5.50 -10.23
N SER A 69 -15.83 -5.45 -11.18
CA SER A 69 -17.22 -5.82 -10.98
C SER A 69 -17.53 -7.02 -11.87
N SER A 70 -18.01 -8.11 -11.30
CA SER A 70 -18.40 -9.30 -12.06
C SER A 70 -19.56 -9.07 -13.04
N HIS A 71 -20.27 -7.94 -12.92
CA HIS A 71 -21.29 -7.51 -13.88
C HIS A 71 -20.69 -6.73 -15.08
N MET A 72 -19.38 -6.47 -15.09
CA MET A 72 -18.70 -5.71 -16.15
C MET A 72 -17.84 -6.64 -17.02
N GLY A 73 -18.44 -7.13 -18.11
CA GLY A 73 -17.72 -7.82 -19.20
C GLY A 73 -16.94 -9.07 -18.79
N ASP A 74 -16.12 -9.57 -19.72
CA ASP A 74 -15.27 -10.74 -19.52
C ASP A 74 -13.91 -10.32 -18.95
N ILE A 75 -13.78 -10.40 -17.62
CA ILE A 75 -12.53 -10.08 -16.91
C ILE A 75 -11.41 -11.09 -17.23
N ASP A 76 -11.74 -12.33 -17.56
CA ASP A 76 -10.76 -13.41 -17.64
C ASP A 76 -9.76 -13.14 -18.77
N LYS A 77 -10.23 -12.59 -19.90
CA LYS A 77 -9.38 -12.11 -21.00
C LYS A 77 -8.41 -11.00 -20.55
N ALA A 78 -8.89 -10.02 -19.81
CA ALA A 78 -8.10 -8.87 -19.36
C ALA A 78 -7.02 -9.26 -18.32
N LEU A 79 -7.21 -10.38 -17.59
CA LEU A 79 -6.22 -10.87 -16.62
C LEU A 79 -5.07 -11.67 -17.24
N VAL A 80 -5.22 -12.17 -18.48
CA VAL A 80 -4.20 -12.97 -19.17
C VAL A 80 -2.81 -12.31 -19.19
N PRO A 81 -2.64 -11.04 -19.62
CA PRO A 81 -1.32 -10.41 -19.65
C PRO A 81 -0.72 -10.23 -18.26
N LEU A 82 -1.55 -10.06 -17.22
CA LEU A 82 -1.09 -9.80 -15.86
C LEU A 82 -0.64 -11.09 -15.14
N LYS A 83 -1.28 -12.24 -15.42
CA LYS A 83 -1.06 -13.50 -14.69
C LYS A 83 0.19 -14.28 -15.07
N GLN A 84 0.86 -13.94 -16.18
CA GLN A 84 1.99 -14.72 -16.70
C GLN A 84 3.20 -14.78 -15.76
N LYS A 85 3.39 -13.77 -14.89
CA LYS A 85 4.54 -13.70 -13.97
C LYS A 85 4.18 -13.24 -12.56
N ASN A 86 2.91 -12.96 -12.30
CA ASN A 86 2.46 -12.34 -11.06
C ASN A 86 1.29 -13.12 -10.47
N SER A 87 1.21 -13.14 -9.14
CA SER A 87 0.01 -13.58 -8.45
C SER A 87 -0.99 -12.43 -8.37
N LEU A 88 -2.21 -12.68 -8.84
CA LEU A 88 -3.29 -11.71 -8.84
C LEU A 88 -4.20 -11.96 -7.64
N LEU A 89 -4.56 -10.89 -6.95
CA LEU A 89 -5.62 -10.85 -5.96
C LEU A 89 -6.78 -10.05 -6.54
N VAL A 90 -7.79 -10.76 -7.03
CA VAL A 90 -8.88 -10.19 -7.82
C VAL A 90 -10.11 -10.06 -6.91
N ILE A 91 -10.42 -8.83 -6.50
CA ILE A 91 -11.49 -8.51 -5.57
C ILE A 91 -12.72 -8.06 -6.35
N ASP A 92 -13.77 -8.87 -6.31
CA ASP A 92 -15.05 -8.52 -6.93
C ASP A 92 -15.80 -7.54 -6.02
N LEU A 93 -16.34 -6.46 -6.58
CA LEU A 93 -17.23 -5.53 -5.89
C LEU A 93 -18.66 -6.09 -5.74
N TYR A 94 -19.12 -6.91 -6.68
CA TYR A 94 -20.45 -7.53 -6.64
C TYR A 94 -20.53 -8.80 -5.76
N GLN A 95 -19.42 -9.20 -5.16
CA GLN A 95 -19.33 -10.34 -4.23
C GLN A 95 -19.71 -11.69 -4.87
N GLN A 96 -19.56 -11.83 -6.19
CA GLN A 96 -19.76 -13.11 -6.84
C GLN A 96 -18.57 -14.02 -6.55
N ARG A 97 -18.81 -15.07 -5.76
CA ARG A 97 -17.78 -16.06 -5.46
C ARG A 97 -17.43 -16.88 -6.70
N ARG A 98 -16.14 -17.01 -6.98
CA ARG A 98 -15.58 -17.79 -8.09
C ARG A 98 -14.47 -18.71 -7.58
N GLU A 99 -14.22 -19.80 -8.30
CA GLU A 99 -13.07 -20.67 -8.03
C GLU A 99 -11.78 -19.96 -8.44
N SER A 100 -10.73 -20.10 -7.63
CA SER A 100 -9.42 -19.53 -7.96
C SER A 100 -8.70 -20.39 -9.00
N GLU A 101 -7.92 -19.73 -9.87
CA GLU A 101 -7.07 -20.36 -10.87
C GLU A 101 -5.59 -20.28 -10.47
N PRO A 102 -4.69 -21.05 -11.12
CA PRO A 102 -3.26 -20.83 -10.96
C PRO A 102 -2.91 -19.35 -11.20
N ASN A 103 -2.26 -18.73 -10.21
CA ASN A 103 -1.88 -17.32 -10.16
C ASN A 103 -3.04 -16.30 -10.12
N ILE A 104 -4.31 -16.72 -10.06
CA ILE A 104 -5.46 -15.80 -9.90
C ILE A 104 -6.27 -16.22 -8.68
N ILE A 105 -6.24 -15.39 -7.65
CA ILE A 105 -7.03 -15.57 -6.44
C ILE A 105 -8.26 -14.68 -6.54
N TYR A 106 -9.43 -15.28 -6.77
CA TYR A 106 -10.69 -14.57 -6.70
C TYR A 106 -11.12 -14.41 -5.25
N ALA A 107 -11.31 -13.17 -4.85
CA ALA A 107 -11.62 -12.77 -3.49
C ALA A 107 -12.89 -11.91 -3.43
N THR A 108 -13.61 -12.08 -2.33
CA THR A 108 -14.77 -11.30 -1.92
C THR A 108 -14.49 -10.71 -0.54
N ALA A 109 -15.24 -9.70 -0.13
CA ALA A 109 -15.10 -9.07 1.18
C ALA A 109 -16.43 -8.54 1.69
N GLY A 110 -16.53 -8.36 3.01
CA GLY A 110 -17.67 -7.62 3.56
C GLY A 110 -17.70 -6.17 3.02
N THR A 111 -18.90 -5.60 2.88
CA THR A 111 -19.10 -4.26 2.29
C THR A 111 -18.22 -3.18 2.93
N ASN A 112 -18.10 -3.17 4.26
CA ASN A 112 -17.25 -2.22 4.98
C ASN A 112 -15.76 -2.40 4.64
N THR A 113 -15.31 -3.63 4.39
CA THR A 113 -13.95 -3.92 3.96
C THR A 113 -13.70 -3.39 2.55
N LEU A 114 -14.63 -3.60 1.61
CA LEU A 114 -14.53 -3.06 0.25
C LEU A 114 -14.49 -1.54 0.27
N LEU A 115 -15.40 -0.88 1.00
CA LEU A 115 -15.43 0.58 1.11
C LEU A 115 -14.09 1.09 1.65
N LYS A 116 -13.54 0.46 2.70
CA LYS A 116 -12.21 0.80 3.23
C LYS A 116 -11.12 0.63 2.17
N ILE A 117 -11.14 -0.43 1.36
CA ILE A 117 -10.18 -0.63 0.26
C ILE A 117 -10.32 0.48 -0.79
N ILE A 118 -11.53 0.71 -1.30
CA ILE A 118 -11.83 1.75 -2.30
C ILE A 118 -11.35 3.12 -1.82
N HIS A 119 -11.73 3.52 -0.60
CA HIS A 119 -11.33 4.80 -0.03
C HIS A 119 -9.83 4.87 0.23
N ARG A 120 -9.23 3.85 0.84
CA ARG A 120 -7.80 3.84 1.18
C ARG A 120 -6.93 3.94 -0.06
N PHE A 121 -7.30 3.23 -1.12
CA PHE A 121 -6.54 3.23 -2.36
C PHE A 121 -6.97 4.36 -3.31
N HIS A 122 -8.04 5.10 -3.01
CA HIS A 122 -8.65 6.10 -3.92
C HIS A 122 -9.03 5.48 -5.27
N ILE A 123 -9.65 4.31 -5.24
CA ILE A 123 -10.19 3.66 -6.45
C ILE A 123 -11.39 4.48 -6.92
N ARG A 124 -11.29 5.06 -8.12
CA ARG A 124 -12.33 5.91 -8.71
C ARG A 124 -13.14 5.19 -9.77
N GLU A 125 -12.50 4.25 -10.45
CA GLU A 125 -13.01 3.56 -11.62
C GLU A 125 -12.60 2.09 -11.55
N VAL A 126 -13.45 1.22 -12.12
CA VAL A 126 -13.25 -0.22 -12.22
C VAL A 126 -13.56 -0.68 -13.64
N PRO A 127 -12.88 -1.73 -14.14
CA PRO A 127 -11.83 -2.48 -13.45
C PRO A 127 -10.50 -1.72 -13.39
N SER A 128 -9.80 -1.85 -12.27
CA SER A 128 -8.51 -1.21 -12.05
C SER A 128 -7.57 -2.11 -11.27
N TYR A 129 -6.26 -1.88 -11.42
CA TYR A 129 -5.26 -2.69 -10.74
C TYR A 129 -4.09 -1.86 -10.21
N PHE A 130 -3.43 -2.40 -9.20
CA PHE A 130 -2.22 -1.83 -8.61
C PHE A 130 -1.39 -2.92 -7.92
N LEU A 131 -0.11 -2.66 -7.75
CA LEU A 131 0.82 -3.59 -7.11
C LEU A 131 0.88 -3.33 -5.62
N ILE A 132 0.93 -4.41 -4.85
CA ILE A 132 1.28 -4.38 -3.43
C ILE A 132 2.48 -5.28 -3.15
N LYS A 133 3.33 -4.84 -2.22
CA LYS A 133 4.53 -5.56 -1.79
C LYS A 133 4.53 -5.77 -0.29
N LYS A 134 4.85 -6.99 0.14
CA LYS A 134 4.98 -7.37 1.55
C LYS A 134 5.98 -6.45 2.25
N GLN A 135 5.62 -5.98 3.45
CA GLN A 135 6.48 -5.17 4.30
C GLN A 135 6.92 -5.92 5.55
N ASN A 136 6.08 -6.84 6.05
CA ASN A 136 6.40 -7.68 7.20
C ASN A 136 5.64 -9.02 7.14
N ASP A 137 6.01 -9.93 8.04
CA ASP A 137 5.36 -11.25 8.18
C ASP A 137 4.00 -11.21 8.89
N GLN A 138 3.57 -10.03 9.35
CA GLN A 138 2.28 -9.84 10.00
C GLN A 138 1.15 -9.56 8.99
N GLY A 139 1.39 -9.67 7.69
CA GLY A 139 0.38 -9.46 6.65
C GLY A 139 0.22 -7.99 6.24
N LEU A 140 1.18 -7.13 6.56
CA LEU A 140 1.20 -5.74 6.08
C LEU A 140 1.84 -5.65 4.70
N TYR A 141 1.10 -5.09 3.75
CA TYR A 141 1.55 -4.85 2.39
C TYR A 141 1.42 -3.37 2.06
N LYS A 142 2.37 -2.84 1.30
CA LYS A 142 2.43 -1.45 0.85
C LYS A 142 2.13 -1.36 -0.64
N GLN A 143 1.41 -0.33 -1.07
CA GLN A 143 1.24 0.00 -2.48
C GLN A 143 2.61 0.30 -3.13
N ASP A 144 2.94 -0.44 -4.19
CA ASP A 144 4.21 -0.37 -4.91
C ASP A 144 4.05 0.21 -6.33
N SER A 145 2.85 0.66 -6.71
CA SER A 145 2.58 1.31 -8.01
C SER A 145 1.45 2.33 -7.95
N GLN A 146 1.26 3.10 -9.03
CA GLN A 146 0.01 3.84 -9.24
C GLN A 146 -1.15 2.86 -9.51
N ILE A 147 -2.38 3.39 -9.50
CA ILE A 147 -3.56 2.65 -9.94
C ILE A 147 -3.69 2.83 -11.45
N TYR A 148 -3.84 1.72 -12.15
CA TYR A 148 -4.05 1.69 -13.59
C TYR A 148 -5.47 1.21 -13.86
N LEU A 149 -6.11 1.79 -14.88
CA LEU A 149 -7.31 1.21 -15.45
C LEU A 149 -6.94 -0.08 -16.16
N LEU A 150 -7.76 -1.11 -15.98
CA LEU A 150 -7.63 -2.34 -16.73
C LEU A 150 -8.49 -2.18 -18.00
N ASP A 151 -7.85 -2.28 -19.15
CA ASP A 151 -8.55 -2.26 -20.42
C ASP A 151 -9.35 -3.57 -20.58
N MET A 152 -10.62 -3.42 -20.92
CA MET A 152 -11.57 -4.52 -21.12
C MET A 152 -11.97 -4.64 -22.60
N SER A 153 -11.38 -3.83 -23.48
CA SER A 153 -11.60 -3.91 -24.92
C SER A 153 -10.84 -5.08 -25.55
N GLU A 154 -11.45 -5.65 -26.60
CA GLU A 154 -10.91 -6.75 -27.42
C GLU A 154 -9.76 -6.32 -28.33
#